data_AF-A0A530GDY6-F1
#
_entry.id   AF-A0A530GDY6-F1
#
_cell.length_a   1.000
_cell.length_b   1.000
_cell.length_c   1.000
_cell.angle_alpha   90.00
_cell.angle_beta   90.00
_cell.angle_gamma   90.00
#
_symmetry.space_group_name_H-M   'P 1'
#
loop_
_entity.id
_entity.type
_entity.pdbx_description
1 polymer ?
#
loop_
_entity_poly.entity_id
_entity_poly.type
_entity_poly.pdbx_seq_one_letter_code
_entity_poly.pdbx_strand_id
1 'polypeptide(L)'
;PCTPPVTLGHEFSGIVEAVGAAVSGIAIGDRVTGDPNIACGRCAHCHAGRVNLCSNLSAIGIHRDGGFADYVLMPHRQAFRLPPNLR
;
A
#
# COMPACT_ATOMS: atom_id res chain seq x y z
N PRO A 1 -5.11 -6.40 15.95
CA PRO A 1 -3.82 -6.96 16.42
C PRO A 1 -2.91 -7.18 15.21
N CYS A 2 -1.59 -6.97 15.31
CA CYS A 2 -0.64 -7.21 14.21
C CYS A 2 -0.11 -8.66 14.20
N THR A 3 0.57 -9.05 13.13
CA THR A 3 1.29 -10.35 13.01
C THR A 3 2.80 -10.10 13.18
N PRO A 4 3.38 -10.26 14.38
CA PRO A 4 4.80 -10.03 14.62
C PRO A 4 5.68 -11.17 14.09
N PRO A 5 6.98 -10.91 13.79
CA PRO A 5 7.64 -9.60 13.80
C PRO A 5 7.20 -8.74 12.61
N VAL A 6 6.97 -7.44 12.86
CA VAL A 6 6.52 -6.51 11.82
C VAL A 6 6.90 -5.07 12.18
N THR A 7 7.42 -4.31 11.23
CA THR A 7 7.51 -2.84 11.33
C THR A 7 6.10 -2.26 11.20
N LEU A 8 5.66 -1.48 12.19
CA LEU A 8 4.33 -0.86 12.18
C LEU A 8 4.27 0.37 11.25
N GLY A 9 3.11 1.04 11.24
CA GLY A 9 2.87 2.26 10.47
C GLY A 9 2.09 1.97 9.18
N HIS A 10 0.81 2.32 9.16
CA HIS A 10 -0.09 2.10 8.01
C HIS A 10 -0.68 3.39 7.45
N GLU A 11 -0.27 4.54 8.01
CA GLU A 11 -0.61 5.87 7.52
C GLU A 11 0.70 6.58 7.20
N PHE A 12 1.01 6.73 5.92
CA PHE A 12 2.23 7.36 5.46
C PHE A 12 2.06 7.93 4.05
N SER A 13 2.90 8.92 3.75
CA SER A 13 3.13 9.42 2.40
C SER A 13 4.63 9.59 2.20
N GLY A 14 5.09 9.61 0.96
CA GLY A 14 6.52 9.67 0.66
C GLY A 14 6.82 9.93 -0.81
N ILE A 15 8.09 9.78 -1.14
CA ILE A 15 8.62 9.91 -2.51
C ILE A 15 8.98 8.52 -3.01
N VAL A 16 8.62 8.22 -4.25
CA VAL A 16 8.98 6.95 -4.90
C VAL A 16 10.48 6.94 -5.18
N GLU A 17 11.22 6.13 -4.43
CA GLU A 17 12.67 5.96 -4.63
C GLU A 17 12.98 4.99 -5.78
N ALA A 18 12.20 3.91 -5.90
CA ALA A 18 12.39 2.87 -6.91
C ALA A 18 11.05 2.24 -7.33
N VAL A 19 11.01 1.69 -8.55
CA VAL A 19 9.85 0.97 -9.08
C VAL A 19 10.25 -0.39 -9.64
N GLY A 20 9.37 -1.38 -9.52
CA GLY A 20 9.57 -2.69 -10.16
C GLY A 20 9.38 -2.63 -11.67
N ALA A 21 9.98 -3.56 -12.41
CA ALA A 21 9.98 -3.56 -13.88
C ALA A 21 8.58 -3.60 -14.54
N ALA A 22 7.57 -4.13 -13.83
CA ALA A 22 6.19 -4.22 -14.32
C ALA A 22 5.30 -3.03 -13.89
N VAL A 23 5.87 -2.02 -13.21
CA VAL A 23 5.15 -0.83 -12.75
C VAL A 23 5.02 0.19 -13.88
N SER A 24 3.82 0.74 -14.07
CA SER A 24 3.52 1.76 -15.07
C SER A 24 2.57 2.81 -14.50
N GLY A 25 2.76 4.09 -14.81
CA GLY A 25 1.88 5.18 -14.34
C GLY A 25 2.35 5.90 -13.07
N ILE A 26 3.35 5.33 -12.39
CA ILE A 26 4.09 5.94 -11.28
C ILE A 26 5.58 5.91 -11.63
N ALA A 27 6.27 7.02 -11.37
CA ALA A 27 7.70 7.18 -11.65
C ALA A 27 8.49 7.51 -10.39
N ILE A 28 9.80 7.28 -10.43
CA ILE A 28 10.74 7.74 -9.41
C ILE A 28 10.58 9.26 -9.23
N GLY A 29 10.54 9.72 -7.98
CA GLY A 29 10.30 11.12 -7.62
C GLY A 29 8.83 11.51 -7.45
N ASP A 30 7.87 10.66 -7.86
CA ASP A 30 6.46 10.93 -7.59
C ASP A 30 6.18 10.95 -6.08
N ARG A 31 5.37 11.92 -5.63
CA ARG A 31 4.82 11.93 -4.28
C ARG A 31 3.59 11.05 -4.25
N VAL A 32 3.55 10.11 -3.31
CA VAL A 32 2.45 9.15 -3.19
C VAL A 32 1.98 9.02 -1.75
N THR A 33 0.72 8.66 -1.58
CA THR A 33 0.17 8.07 -0.36
C THR A 33 -0.23 6.62 -0.62
N GLY A 34 -0.45 5.84 0.43
CA GLY A 34 -0.79 4.42 0.34
C GLY A 34 -2.14 4.07 0.93
N ASP A 35 -2.94 3.25 0.23
CA ASP A 35 -3.96 2.43 0.88
C ASP A 35 -3.27 1.20 1.50
N PRO A 36 -3.24 1.04 2.84
CA PRO A 36 -2.55 -0.10 3.44
C PRO A 36 -3.28 -1.43 3.17
N ASN A 37 -4.54 -1.42 2.75
CA ASN A 37 -5.43 -2.57 2.67
C ASN A 37 -5.35 -3.32 1.33
N ILE A 38 -4.62 -4.43 1.31
CA ILE A 38 -4.42 -5.25 0.12
C ILE A 38 -5.48 -6.34 0.06
N ALA A 39 -6.54 -6.10 -0.72
CA ALA A 39 -7.58 -7.08 -0.97
C ALA A 39 -7.11 -8.18 -1.96
N CYS A 40 -7.56 -9.41 -1.77
CA CYS A 40 -7.08 -10.57 -2.54
C CYS A 40 -7.61 -10.65 -3.98
N GLY A 41 -8.67 -9.91 -4.31
CA GLY A 41 -9.29 -9.91 -5.65
C GLY A 41 -10.05 -11.18 -6.06
N ARG A 42 -10.07 -12.22 -5.22
CA ARG A 42 -10.59 -13.56 -5.57
C ARG A 42 -11.65 -14.15 -4.63
N CYS A 43 -11.93 -13.51 -3.50
CA CYS A 43 -12.96 -14.00 -2.56
C CYS A 43 -14.34 -13.43 -2.92
N ALA A 44 -15.41 -14.01 -2.35
CA ALA A 44 -16.79 -13.58 -2.60
C ALA A 44 -17.02 -12.09 -2.33
N HIS A 45 -16.41 -11.54 -1.28
CA HIS A 45 -16.49 -10.11 -0.98
C HIS A 45 -15.79 -9.24 -2.03
N CYS A 46 -14.62 -9.66 -2.52
CA CYS A 46 -13.92 -8.97 -3.60
C CYS A 46 -14.72 -8.98 -4.92
N HIS A 47 -15.28 -10.12 -5.30
CA HIS A 47 -16.12 -10.22 -6.51
C HIS A 47 -17.40 -9.37 -6.41
N ALA A 48 -17.94 -9.20 -5.20
CA ALA A 48 -19.06 -8.31 -4.93
C ALA A 48 -18.66 -6.83 -4.78
N GLY A 49 -17.40 -6.45 -5.06
CA GLY A 49 -16.89 -5.09 -4.90
C GLY A 49 -16.71 -4.61 -3.45
N ARG A 50 -16.99 -5.47 -2.47
CA ARG A 50 -16.86 -5.18 -1.02
C ARG A 50 -15.45 -5.53 -0.53
N VAL A 51 -14.45 -4.91 -1.15
CA VAL A 51 -13.02 -5.24 -0.93
C VAL A 51 -12.56 -5.01 0.52
N ASN A 52 -13.20 -4.09 1.23
CA ASN A 52 -13.00 -3.85 2.66
C ASN A 52 -13.41 -5.04 3.56
N LEU A 53 -14.24 -5.96 3.05
CA LEU A 53 -14.65 -7.19 3.72
C LEU A 53 -13.89 -8.41 3.18
N CYS A 54 -12.77 -8.21 2.49
CA CYS A 54 -11.99 -9.30 1.92
C CYS A 54 -11.59 -10.33 3.00
N SER A 55 -11.96 -11.60 2.79
CA SER A 55 -11.65 -12.70 3.73
C SER A 55 -10.16 -13.03 3.84
N ASN A 56 -9.35 -12.48 2.92
CA ASN A 56 -7.90 -12.69 2.85
C ASN A 56 -7.18 -11.33 2.81
N LEU A 57 -7.69 -10.34 3.56
CA LEU A 57 -7.10 -9.02 3.60
C LEU A 57 -5.70 -9.10 4.21
N SER A 58 -4.70 -8.56 3.51
CA SER A 58 -3.37 -8.29 4.07
C SER A 58 -3.20 -6.78 4.20
N ALA A 59 -2.49 -6.31 5.22
CA ALA A 59 -2.34 -4.87 5.46
C ALA A 59 -0.89 -4.49 5.76
N ILE A 60 -0.41 -3.43 5.11
CA ILE A 60 0.89 -2.80 5.38
C ILE A 60 0.85 -2.22 6.79
N GLY A 61 1.91 -2.42 7.58
CA GLY A 61 1.97 -2.00 8.99
C GLY A 61 1.17 -2.86 9.98
N ILE A 62 0.60 -3.99 9.54
CA ILE A 62 -0.14 -4.95 10.39
C ILE A 62 0.32 -6.39 10.10
N HIS A 63 0.24 -6.81 8.84
CA HIS A 63 0.59 -8.17 8.38
C HIS A 63 1.88 -8.20 7.56
N ARG A 64 2.36 -7.02 7.13
CA ARG A 64 3.56 -6.76 6.35
C ARG A 64 4.22 -5.51 6.92
N ASP A 65 5.53 -5.37 6.74
CA ASP A 65 6.27 -4.20 7.22
C ASP A 65 5.70 -2.89 6.67
N GLY A 66 5.62 -1.88 7.55
CA GLY A 66 4.98 -0.60 7.34
C GLY A 66 5.92 0.60 7.34
N GLY A 67 5.32 1.78 7.40
CA GLY A 67 5.97 3.07 7.16
C GLY A 67 6.68 3.71 8.36
N PHE A 68 6.75 3.07 9.53
CA PHE A 68 7.63 3.55 10.62
C PHE A 68 9.09 3.13 10.35
N ALA A 69 9.58 3.49 9.17
CA ALA A 69 10.92 3.21 8.64
C ALA A 69 11.25 4.21 7.53
N ASP A 70 12.53 4.30 7.16
CA ASP A 70 12.99 5.20 6.08
C ASP A 70 12.45 4.79 4.70
N TYR A 71 12.16 3.50 4.50
CA TYR A 71 11.61 2.94 3.26
C TYR A 71 10.52 1.91 3.56
N VAL A 72 9.54 1.80 2.66
CA VAL A 72 8.46 0.81 2.73
C VAL A 72 8.14 0.26 1.35
N LEU A 73 7.91 -1.05 1.25
CA LEU A 73 7.47 -1.69 0.01
C LEU A 73 5.95 -1.60 -0.13
N MET A 74 5.50 -0.93 -1.18
CA MET A 74 4.07 -0.76 -1.49
C MET A 74 3.73 -1.36 -2.86
N PRO A 75 2.75 -2.27 -2.97
CA PRO A 75 2.27 -2.72 -4.27
C PRO A 75 1.74 -1.56 -5.10
N HIS A 76 2.03 -1.54 -6.41
CA HIS A 76 1.64 -0.45 -7.30
C HIS A 76 0.16 -0.03 -7.19
N ARG A 77 -0.76 -1.00 -7.03
CA ARG A 77 -2.21 -0.72 -6.91
C ARG A 77 -2.62 0.01 -5.63
N GLN A 78 -1.77 -0.01 -4.61
CA GLN A 78 -2.00 0.69 -3.35
C GLN A 78 -1.45 2.11 -3.35
N ALA A 79 -0.63 2.46 -4.33
CA ALA A 79 0.03 3.75 -4.41
C ALA A 79 -0.85 4.76 -5.16
N PHE A 80 -1.18 5.87 -4.48
CA PHE A 80 -1.96 6.97 -5.05
C PHE A 80 -1.09 8.20 -5.17
N ARG A 81 -0.90 8.69 -6.41
CA ARG A 81 -0.14 9.92 -6.66
C ARG A 81 -0.85 11.12 -6.02
N LEU A 82 -0.06 11.91 -5.31
CA LEU A 82 -0.50 13.16 -4.72
C LEU A 82 -0.31 14.30 -5.73
N PRO A 83 -1.16 15.35 -5.68
CA PRO A 83 -0.92 16.57 -6.44
C PRO A 83 0.45 17.17 -6.10
N PRO A 84 1.19 17.70 -7.10
CA PRO A 84 2.54 18.20 -6.89
C PRO A 84 2.60 19.36 -5.89
N ASN A 85 1.52 20.14 -5.80
CA ASN A 85 1.38 21.32 -4.95
C ASN A 85 0.67 21.05 -3.61
N LEU A 86 0.40 19.79 -3.25
CA LEU A 86 -0.16 19.44 -1.95
C LEU A 86 0.86 19.78 -0.86
N ARG A 87 0.53 20.71 0.04
CA ARG A 87 1.39 21.14 1.14
C ARG A 87 1.10 20.35 2.40
#